data_AF-A0A3E4NNC4-F1
#
_entry.id   AF-A0A3E4NNC4-F1
#
_cell.length_a   1.000
_cell.length_b   1.000
_cell.length_c   1.000
_cell.angle_alpha   90.00
_cell.angle_beta   90.00
_cell.angle_gamma   90.00
#
_symmetry.space_group_name_H-M   'P 1'
#
loop_
_entity.id
_entity.type
_entity.pdbx_description
1 polymer ?
#
loop_
_entity_poly.entity_id
_entity_poly.type
_entity_poly.pdbx_seq_one_letter_code
_entity_poly.pdbx_strand_id
1 'polypeptide(L)'
;MTPEREKERKEWERNQEEQRRSKSDFDYSHLCGLISRLNSKLLEVVVQDIKGTITDKEVKLLEENEKVSDCYDSLSFQYIRGVKDEQCCLVYVEIGFKDEGRMSTSCFVGTPNQIRRQFSFKRGEKFVCRIIDKMIVDFF
;
A
#
# COMPACT_ATOMS: atom_id res chain seq x y z
N MET A 1 -45.62 6.08 -13.11
CA MET A 1 -44.37 5.31 -13.12
C MET A 1 -44.75 3.83 -13.13
N THR A 2 -44.14 3.01 -13.99
CA THR A 2 -44.39 1.57 -13.99
C THR A 2 -43.60 0.91 -12.84
N PRO A 3 -44.09 -0.22 -12.28
CA PRO A 3 -43.41 -0.93 -11.19
C PRO A 3 -41.95 -1.33 -11.52
N GLU A 4 -41.66 -1.60 -12.79
CA GLU A 4 -40.32 -1.94 -13.28
C GLU A 4 -39.36 -0.74 -13.21
N ARG A 5 -39.81 0.45 -13.63
CA ARG A 5 -39.01 1.69 -13.55
C ARG A 5 -38.72 2.11 -12.10
N GLU A 6 -39.59 1.74 -11.16
CA GLU A 6 -39.38 2.01 -9.74
C GLU A 6 -38.36 1.04 -9.12
N LYS A 7 -38.32 -0.23 -9.57
CA LYS A 7 -37.28 -1.19 -9.17
C LYS A 7 -35.92 -0.79 -9.71
N GLU A 8 -35.82 -0.48 -11.01
CA GLU A 8 -34.57 -0.04 -11.64
C GLU A 8 -34.01 1.21 -10.95
N ARG A 9 -34.88 2.16 -10.59
CA ARG A 9 -34.46 3.36 -9.86
C ARG A 9 -33.93 3.04 -8.46
N LYS A 10 -34.60 2.18 -7.70
CA LYS A 10 -34.16 1.75 -6.34
C LYS A 10 -32.88 0.91 -6.37
N GLU A 11 -32.66 0.16 -7.44
CA GLU A 11 -31.44 -0.61 -7.67
C GLU A 11 -30.29 0.31 -8.08
N TRP A 12 -30.53 1.28 -8.95
CA TRP A 12 -29.56 2.31 -9.31
C TRP A 12 -29.19 3.21 -8.12
N GLU A 13 -30.16 3.60 -7.30
CA GLU A 13 -29.94 4.38 -6.06
C GLU A 13 -29.16 3.56 -5.02
N ARG A 14 -29.42 2.24 -4.88
CA ARG A 14 -28.62 1.36 -4.02
C ARG A 14 -27.19 1.18 -4.52
N ASN A 15 -26.99 0.96 -5.82
CA ASN A 15 -25.65 0.85 -6.39
C ASN A 15 -24.86 2.16 -6.24
N GLN A 16 -25.52 3.32 -6.42
CA GLN A 16 -24.90 4.62 -6.15
C GLN A 16 -24.56 4.81 -4.68
N GLU A 17 -25.40 4.33 -3.76
CA GLU A 17 -25.17 4.45 -2.33
C GLU A 17 -24.10 3.47 -1.83
N GLU A 18 -24.01 2.26 -2.37
CA GLU A 18 -22.89 1.33 -2.16
C GLU A 18 -21.57 1.89 -2.71
N GLN A 19 -21.58 2.49 -3.91
CA GLN A 19 -20.42 3.21 -4.44
C GLN A 19 -20.03 4.46 -3.64
N ARG A 20 -20.99 5.10 -2.96
CA ARG A 20 -20.72 6.24 -2.06
C ARG A 20 -20.22 5.80 -0.70
N ARG A 21 -20.68 4.66 -0.18
CA ARG A 21 -20.16 4.03 1.05
C ARG A 21 -18.71 3.59 0.86
N SER A 22 -18.36 2.99 -0.28
CA SER A 22 -16.98 2.58 -0.57
C SER A 22 -15.98 3.75 -0.57
N LYS A 23 -16.42 4.99 -0.90
CA LYS A 23 -15.60 6.20 -0.78
C LYS A 23 -15.48 6.79 0.63
N SER A 24 -16.34 6.38 1.57
CA SER A 24 -16.45 6.96 2.93
C SER A 24 -15.64 6.19 3.98
N ASP A 25 -15.29 4.94 3.70
CA ASP A 25 -14.69 4.01 4.67
C ASP A 25 -13.16 4.11 4.75
N PHE A 26 -12.54 4.92 3.90
CA PHE A 26 -11.08 5.02 3.82
C PHE A 26 -10.49 5.85 4.97
N ASP A 27 -9.77 5.20 5.89
CA ASP A 27 -9.07 5.87 7.00
C ASP A 27 -7.60 6.17 6.66
N TYR A 28 -7.38 7.33 6.06
CA TYR A 28 -6.03 7.77 5.71
C TYR A 28 -5.09 7.91 6.91
N SER A 29 -5.61 8.31 8.07
CA SER A 29 -4.78 8.50 9.27
C SER A 29 -4.27 7.15 9.79
N HIS A 30 -5.13 6.12 9.75
CA HIS A 30 -4.74 4.78 10.13
C HIS A 30 -3.70 4.20 9.17
N LEU A 31 -3.91 4.37 7.86
CA LEU A 31 -2.95 3.99 6.82
C LEU A 31 -1.58 4.65 7.01
N CYS A 32 -1.53 5.95 7.30
CA CYS A 32 -0.28 6.65 7.60
C CYS A 32 0.47 6.01 8.79
N GLY A 33 -0.27 5.55 9.79
CA GLY A 33 0.28 4.81 10.93
C GLY A 33 0.92 3.48 10.54
N LEU A 34 0.28 2.71 9.65
CA LEU A 34 0.83 1.46 9.12
C LEU A 34 2.10 1.72 8.29
N ILE A 35 2.06 2.73 7.42
CA ILE A 35 3.20 3.17 6.62
C ILE A 35 4.39 3.51 7.52
N SER A 36 4.17 4.24 8.62
CA SER A 36 5.24 4.61 9.56
C SER A 36 5.95 3.39 10.15
N ARG A 37 5.18 2.36 10.53
CA ARG A 37 5.72 1.10 11.08
C ARG A 37 6.49 0.31 10.03
N LEU A 38 5.93 0.11 8.84
CA LEU A 38 6.61 -0.57 7.74
C LEU A 38 7.88 0.16 7.30
N ASN A 39 7.83 1.50 7.26
CA ASN A 39 8.97 2.32 6.87
C ASN A 39 10.13 2.17 7.86
N SER A 40 9.83 2.10 9.16
CA SER A 40 10.83 1.86 10.21
C SER A 40 11.48 0.47 10.07
N LYS A 41 10.67 -0.58 9.88
CA LYS A 41 11.16 -1.95 9.64
C LYS A 41 12.00 -2.05 8.36
N LEU A 42 11.58 -1.39 7.28
CA LEU A 42 12.31 -1.38 6.01
C LEU A 42 13.68 -0.70 6.15
N LEU A 43 13.78 0.39 6.92
CA LEU A 43 15.07 1.03 7.18
C LEU A 43 16.04 0.10 7.90
N GLU A 44 15.57 -0.74 8.83
CA GLU A 44 16.40 -1.74 9.50
C GLU A 44 16.95 -2.76 8.50
N VAL A 45 16.10 -3.28 7.62
CA VAL A 45 16.48 -4.20 6.53
C VAL A 45 17.56 -3.58 5.64
N VAL A 46 17.37 -2.33 5.22
CA VAL A 46 18.35 -1.62 4.36
C VAL A 46 19.67 -1.39 5.10
N VAL A 47 19.65 -1.09 6.40
CA VAL A 47 20.87 -0.94 7.20
C VAL A 47 21.63 -2.26 7.33
N GLN A 48 20.92 -3.38 7.51
CA GLN A 48 21.52 -4.71 7.53
C GLN A 48 22.13 -5.07 6.17
N ASP A 49 21.47 -4.72 5.07
CA ASP A 49 21.99 -4.96 3.73
C ASP A 49 23.28 -4.18 3.44
N ILE A 50 23.31 -2.90 3.81
CA ILE A 50 24.53 -2.08 3.70
C ILE A 50 25.69 -2.67 4.51
N LYS A 51 25.40 -3.29 5.66
CA LYS A 51 26.40 -3.95 6.51
C LYS A 51 26.79 -5.34 6.01
N GLY A 52 26.10 -5.88 4.99
CA GLY A 52 26.28 -7.25 4.51
C GLY A 52 25.81 -8.32 5.50
N THR A 53 24.93 -7.99 6.44
CA THR A 53 24.50 -8.90 7.52
C THR A 53 23.17 -9.60 7.23
N ILE A 54 22.55 -9.31 6.08
CA ILE A 54 21.29 -9.92 5.66
C ILE A 54 21.55 -11.13 4.76
N THR A 55 20.96 -12.27 5.12
CA THR A 55 21.10 -13.54 4.40
C THR A 55 20.05 -13.68 3.31
N ASP A 56 18.82 -13.27 3.59
CA ASP A 56 17.70 -13.44 2.68
C ASP A 56 17.80 -12.51 1.47
N LYS A 57 17.59 -13.05 0.27
CA LYS A 57 17.54 -12.24 -0.95
C LYS A 57 16.30 -11.34 -0.98
N GLU A 58 15.26 -11.75 -0.28
CA GLU A 58 13.95 -11.12 -0.27
C GLU A 58 13.40 -11.08 1.15
N VAL A 59 12.89 -9.92 1.57
CA VAL A 59 12.24 -9.73 2.87
C VAL A 59 10.89 -9.05 2.64
N LYS A 60 9.79 -9.71 3.02
CA LYS A 60 8.43 -9.15 3.00
C LYS A 60 8.03 -8.68 4.40
N LEU A 61 7.64 -7.42 4.49
CA LEU A 61 7.12 -6.77 5.69
C LEU A 61 5.62 -6.54 5.47
N LEU A 62 4.79 -7.02 6.39
CA LEU A 62 3.33 -6.95 6.30
C LEU A 62 2.78 -6.23 7.54
N GLU A 63 1.79 -5.37 7.31
CA GLU A 63 0.87 -4.90 8.33
C GLU A 63 -0.56 -5.18 7.86
N GLU A 64 -1.34 -5.85 8.70
CA GLU A 64 -2.76 -6.12 8.46
C GLU A 64 -3.61 -4.97 9.01
N ASN A 65 -4.75 -4.74 8.36
CA ASN A 65 -5.74 -3.78 8.81
C ASN A 65 -6.79 -4.44 9.68
N GLU A 66 -6.59 -4.40 10.99
CA GLU A 66 -7.57 -4.91 11.96
C GLU A 66 -8.86 -4.07 12.01
N LYS A 67 -8.86 -2.87 11.39
CA LYS A 67 -10.03 -1.99 11.39
C LYS A 67 -11.09 -2.51 10.43
N VAL A 68 -12.15 -3.09 10.99
CA VAL A 68 -13.25 -3.71 10.23
C VAL A 68 -13.93 -2.71 9.29
N SER A 69 -14.12 -1.47 9.73
CA SER A 69 -14.82 -0.42 8.99
C SER A 69 -14.02 0.22 7.86
N ASP A 70 -12.79 -0.23 7.62
CA ASP A 70 -11.89 0.38 6.65
C ASP A 70 -11.84 -0.47 5.37
N CYS A 71 -11.63 0.15 4.21
CA CYS A 71 -11.77 -0.49 2.90
C CYS A 71 -10.52 -1.29 2.47
N TYR A 72 -9.38 -1.09 3.12
CA TYR A 72 -8.17 -1.89 2.87
C TYR A 72 -8.00 -3.01 3.89
N ASP A 73 -7.39 -4.11 3.46
CA ASP A 73 -7.15 -5.34 4.22
C ASP A 73 -5.71 -5.41 4.72
N SER A 74 -4.74 -5.04 3.88
CA SER A 74 -3.33 -5.15 4.23
C SER A 74 -2.44 -4.17 3.46
N LEU A 75 -1.27 -3.89 4.01
CA LEU A 75 -0.21 -3.12 3.36
C LEU A 75 1.11 -3.88 3.54
N SER A 76 1.86 -4.07 2.45
CA SER A 76 3.16 -4.74 2.52
C SER A 76 4.25 -4.01 1.76
N PHE A 77 5.46 -4.02 2.34
CA PHE A 77 6.70 -3.61 1.68
C PHE A 77 7.58 -4.84 1.52
N GLN A 78 8.01 -5.11 0.30
CA GLN A 78 8.90 -6.22 -0.01
C GLN A 78 10.21 -5.68 -0.56
N TYR A 79 11.30 -6.00 0.13
CA TYR A 79 12.66 -5.60 -0.22
C TYR A 79 13.36 -6.76 -0.92
N ILE A 80 13.78 -6.57 -2.17
CA ILE A 80 14.46 -7.59 -2.98
C ILE A 80 15.85 -7.09 -3.36
N ARG A 81 16.87 -7.88 -3.04
CA ARG A 81 18.28 -7.55 -3.28
C ARG A 81 18.78 -8.06 -4.62
N GLY A 82 19.84 -7.40 -5.12
CA GLY A 82 20.52 -7.79 -6.34
C GLY A 82 19.64 -7.65 -7.58
N VAL A 83 18.71 -6.69 -7.55
CA VAL A 83 17.84 -6.39 -8.69
C VAL A 83 18.58 -5.39 -9.56
N LYS A 84 18.91 -5.76 -10.80
CA LYS A 84 19.70 -4.98 -11.76
C LYS A 84 21.17 -4.80 -11.34
N ASP A 85 22.06 -5.39 -12.15
CA ASP A 85 23.52 -5.32 -12.01
C ASP A 85 24.06 -5.71 -10.61
N GLU A 86 23.31 -6.52 -9.86
CA GLU A 86 23.58 -7.00 -8.48
C GLU A 86 23.76 -5.91 -7.40
N GLN A 87 23.82 -4.63 -7.77
CA GLN A 87 24.07 -3.50 -6.87
C GLN A 87 22.81 -2.76 -6.43
N CYS A 88 21.69 -2.98 -7.13
CA CYS A 88 20.43 -2.33 -6.84
C CYS A 88 19.47 -3.28 -6.09
N CYS A 89 18.45 -2.67 -5.50
CA CYS A 89 17.41 -3.32 -4.73
C CYS A 89 16.05 -2.79 -5.20
N LEU A 90 15.03 -3.62 -5.07
CA LEU A 90 13.64 -3.27 -5.35
C LEU A 90 12.89 -3.16 -4.02
N VAL A 91 12.15 -2.08 -3.84
CA VAL A 91 11.07 -1.99 -2.87
C VAL A 91 9.76 -2.10 -3.62
N TYR A 92 9.04 -3.18 -3.39
CA TYR A 92 7.70 -3.40 -3.90
C TYR A 92 6.70 -3.05 -2.79
N VAL A 93 5.69 -2.27 -3.14
CA VAL A 93 4.66 -1.78 -2.24
C VAL A 93 3.32 -2.29 -2.75
N GLU A 94 2.57 -2.94 -1.88
CA GLU A 94 1.29 -3.56 -2.21
C GLU A 94 0.26 -3.19 -1.15
N ILE A 95 -0.90 -2.70 -1.59
CA ILE A 95 -2.07 -2.49 -0.75
C ILE A 95 -3.17 -3.45 -1.22
N GLY A 96 -3.67 -4.24 -0.27
CA GLY A 96 -4.79 -5.13 -0.48
C GLY A 96 -6.08 -4.48 -0.07
N PHE A 97 -7.10 -4.56 -0.92
CA PHE A 97 -8.44 -4.06 -0.63
C PHE A 97 -9.38 -5.21 -0.25
N LYS A 98 -10.32 -4.94 0.66
CA LYS A 98 -11.29 -5.95 1.11
C LYS A 98 -12.31 -6.33 0.02
N ASP A 99 -12.56 -5.44 -0.93
CA ASP A 99 -13.45 -5.71 -2.06
C ASP A 99 -12.80 -6.65 -3.08
N GLU A 100 -13.40 -7.83 -3.26
CA GLU A 100 -13.13 -8.83 -4.31
C GLU A 100 -11.67 -9.33 -4.45
N GLY A 101 -10.84 -9.19 -3.42
CA GLY A 101 -9.44 -9.63 -3.45
C GLY A 101 -8.56 -8.80 -4.39
N ARG A 102 -8.95 -7.55 -4.67
CA ARG A 102 -8.20 -6.66 -5.55
C ARG A 102 -6.97 -6.09 -4.85
N MET A 103 -5.84 -6.12 -5.55
CA MET A 103 -4.56 -5.60 -5.07
C MET A 103 -4.13 -4.43 -5.97
N SER A 104 -3.60 -3.37 -5.35
CA SER A 104 -2.87 -2.32 -6.09
C SER A 104 -1.41 -2.35 -5.69
N THR A 105 -0.52 -2.19 -6.66
CA THR A 105 0.91 -2.41 -6.46
C THR A 105 1.75 -1.33 -7.14
N SER A 106 2.90 -1.04 -6.54
CA SER A 106 3.88 -0.11 -7.09
C SER A 106 5.28 -0.54 -6.70
N CYS A 107 6.29 -0.13 -7.45
CA CYS A 107 7.65 -0.55 -7.17
C CYS A 107 8.67 0.56 -7.39
N PHE A 108 9.77 0.48 -6.65
CA PHE A 108 10.86 1.44 -6.69
C PHE A 108 12.20 0.71 -6.68
N VAL A 109 13.03 0.95 -7.70
CA VAL A 109 14.38 0.38 -7.82
C VAL A 109 15.43 1.43 -7.47
N GLY A 110 16.42 1.06 -6.67
CA GLY A 110 17.58 1.89 -6.39
C GLY A 110 18.64 1.17 -5.57
N THR A 111 19.81 1.78 -5.39
CA THR A 111 20.84 1.26 -4.48
C THR A 111 20.35 1.30 -3.03
N PRO A 112 20.88 0.47 -2.12
CA PRO A 112 20.52 0.52 -0.70
C PRO A 112 20.60 1.93 -0.10
N ASN A 113 21.60 2.72 -0.51
CA ASN A 113 21.74 4.11 -0.07
C ASN A 113 20.64 5.04 -0.63
N GLN A 114 20.18 4.82 -1.86
CA GLN A 114 19.04 5.56 -2.43
C GLN A 114 17.75 5.19 -1.69
N ILE A 115 17.51 3.90 -1.44
CA ILE A 115 16.37 3.44 -0.64
C ILE A 115 16.42 4.08 0.75
N ARG A 116 17.53 3.96 1.49
CA ARG A 116 17.69 4.56 2.83
C ARG A 116 17.36 6.06 2.86
N ARG A 117 17.83 6.82 1.86
CA ARG A 117 17.58 8.27 1.78
C ARG A 117 16.11 8.57 1.52
N GLN A 118 15.50 7.88 0.56
CA GLN A 118 14.08 8.01 0.24
C GLN A 118 13.21 7.64 1.44
N PHE A 119 13.52 6.52 2.10
CA PHE A 119 12.72 5.91 3.16
C PHE A 119 13.06 6.39 4.59
N SER A 120 13.95 7.38 4.75
CA SER A 120 14.28 7.95 6.07
C SER A 120 13.04 8.44 6.85
N PHE A 121 13.10 8.38 8.19
CA PHE A 121 12.00 8.79 9.09
C PHE A 121 11.56 10.24 8.73
N LYS A 122 10.27 10.44 8.41
CA LYS A 122 9.63 11.63 7.78
C LYS A 122 9.68 11.75 6.25
N ARG A 123 10.78 11.44 5.56
CA ARG A 123 10.83 11.55 4.08
C ARG A 123 10.20 10.33 3.42
N GLY A 124 10.45 9.16 3.98
CA GLY A 124 9.92 7.88 3.52
C GLY A 124 8.43 7.81 3.62
N GLU A 125 7.88 8.20 4.76
CA GLU A 125 6.44 8.27 4.96
C GLU A 125 5.78 9.13 3.89
N LYS A 126 6.27 10.36 3.66
CA LYS A 126 5.73 11.24 2.60
C LYS A 126 5.90 10.66 1.20
N PHE A 127 7.01 9.99 0.93
CA PHE A 127 7.27 9.35 -0.35
C PHE A 127 6.29 8.19 -0.60
N VAL A 128 6.14 7.30 0.38
CA VAL A 128 5.21 6.17 0.31
C VAL A 128 3.77 6.66 0.26
N CYS A 129 3.37 7.60 1.13
CA CYS A 129 2.04 8.21 1.09
C CYS A 129 1.72 8.71 -0.32
N ARG A 130 2.63 9.40 -1.01
CA ARG A 130 2.40 9.84 -2.40
C ARG A 130 2.25 8.69 -3.41
N ILE A 131 2.94 7.57 -3.20
CA ILE A 131 2.77 6.38 -4.03
C ILE A 131 1.39 5.78 -3.77
N ILE A 132 1.03 5.60 -2.50
CA ILE A 132 -0.24 5.03 -2.09
C ILE A 132 -1.42 5.94 -2.49
N ASP A 133 -1.30 7.26 -2.37
CA ASP A 133 -2.31 8.23 -2.82
C ASP A 133 -2.66 8.02 -4.29
N LYS A 134 -1.64 7.81 -5.14
CA LYS A 134 -1.86 7.50 -6.56
C LYS A 134 -2.57 6.16 -6.73
N MET A 135 -2.11 5.15 -6.01
CA MET A 135 -2.71 3.81 -6.04
C MET A 135 -4.18 3.82 -5.60
N ILE A 136 -4.54 4.68 -4.64
CA ILE A 136 -5.92 4.89 -4.18
C ILE A 136 -6.75 5.61 -5.24
N VAL A 137 -6.23 6.70 -5.83
CA VAL A 137 -6.92 7.42 -6.91
C VAL A 137 -7.19 6.53 -8.12
N ASP A 138 -6.25 5.64 -8.45
CA ASP A 138 -6.44 4.69 -9.54
C ASP A 138 -7.47 3.60 -9.19
N PHE A 139 -7.78 3.42 -7.91
CA PHE A 139 -8.71 2.41 -7.39
C PHE A 139 -10.12 2.95 -7.13
N PHE A 140 -10.29 4.24 -6.78
CA PHE A 140 -11.56 4.88 -6.36
C PHE A 140 -11.99 6.08 -7.23
#